data_AF-A0A927BM86-F1
#
_entry.id   AF-A0A927BM86-F1
#
_cell.length_a   1.000
_cell.length_b   1.000
_cell.length_c   1.000
_cell.angle_alpha   90.00
_cell.angle_beta   90.00
_cell.angle_gamma   90.00
#
_symmetry.space_group_name_H-M   'P 1'
#
loop_
_entity.id
_entity.type
_entity.pdbx_description
1 polymer ?
#
loop_
_entity_poly.entity_id
_entity_poly.type
_entity_poly.pdbx_seq_one_letter_code
_entity_poly.pdbx_strand_id
1 'polypeptide(L)' 'MRTLLVTRFGTDPDAIRPDIPLHRLRLDSLALEELRLHIEDRLDVDLEDVALTSRDTVGRLVEVVHGKVSA' A
#
# COMPACT_ATOMS: atom_id res chain seq x y z
N MET A 1 -8.32 -1.55 0.70
CA MET A 1 -7.14 -0.67 0.49
C MET A 1 -7.43 0.82 0.50
N ARG A 2 -8.34 1.34 -0.34
CA ARG A 2 -8.63 2.80 -0.38
C ARG A 2 -9.00 3.37 1.00
N THR A 3 -9.93 2.75 1.71
CA THR A 3 -10.32 3.19 3.06
C THR A 3 -9.15 3.20 4.03
N LEU A 4 -8.28 2.20 3.98
CA LEU A 4 -7.12 2.09 4.88
C LEU A 4 -6.14 3.24 4.67
N LEU A 5 -5.86 3.61 3.42
CA LEU A 5 -5.02 4.77 3.08
C LEU A 5 -5.63 6.08 3.59
N VAL A 6 -6.94 6.26 3.46
CA VAL A 6 -7.62 7.47 3.94
C VAL A 6 -7.65 7.52 5.48
N THR A 7 -8.06 6.44 6.13
CA THR A 7 -8.30 6.43 7.58
C THR A 7 -7.01 6.34 8.39
N ARG A 8 -6.00 5.62 7.89
CA ARG A 8 -4.75 5.39 8.62
C ARG A 8 -3.67 6.38 8.24
N PHE A 9 -3.58 6.73 6.95
CA PHE A 9 -2.50 7.58 6.43
C PHE A 9 -2.98 9.00 6.10
N GLY A 10 -4.28 9.30 6.26
CA GLY A 10 -4.82 10.63 5.95
C GLY A 10 -4.70 10.98 4.46
N THR A 11 -4.55 9.97 3.60
CA THR A 11 -4.41 10.20 2.17
C THR A 11 -5.73 10.67 1.59
N ASP A 12 -5.69 11.68 0.72
CA ASP A 12 -6.87 12.18 0.03
C ASP A 12 -7.48 11.07 -0.85
N PRO A 13 -8.76 10.71 -0.66
CA PRO A 13 -9.41 9.67 -1.46
C PRO A 13 -9.40 9.97 -2.96
N ASP A 14 -9.42 11.24 -3.37
CA ASP A 14 -9.36 11.61 -4.78
C ASP A 14 -7.95 11.46 -5.38
N ALA A 15 -6.92 11.58 -4.53
CA ALA A 15 -5.52 11.39 -4.91
C ALA A 15 -5.13 9.90 -5.02
N ILE A 16 -5.86 8.99 -4.36
CA ILE A 16 -5.62 7.54 -4.46
C ILE A 16 -6.05 7.07 -5.86
N ARG A 17 -5.09 7.02 -6.77
CA ARG A 17 -5.24 6.51 -8.15
C ARG A 17 -4.24 5.36 -8.37
N PRO A 18 -4.61 4.34 -9.15
CA PRO A 18 -3.73 3.18 -9.39
C PRO A 18 -2.43 3.58 -10.10
N ASP A 19 -2.44 4.63 -10.92
CA ASP A 19 -1.28 5.13 -11.67
C ASP A 19 -0.40 6.11 -10.86
N ILE A 20 -0.82 6.48 -9.65
CA ILE A 20 -0.08 7.46 -8.83
C ILE A 20 0.98 6.73 -8.00
N PRO A 21 2.24 7.23 -8.02
CA PRO A 21 3.30 6.72 -7.15
C PRO A 21 3.01 6.95 -5.67
N LEU A 22 3.45 6.03 -4.82
CA LEU A 22 3.26 6.11 -3.36
C LEU A 22 3.91 7.37 -2.74
N HIS A 23 5.07 7.81 -3.24
CA HIS A 23 5.70 9.06 -2.76
C HIS A 23 4.84 10.30 -3.01
N ARG A 24 3.99 10.30 -4.04
CA ARG A 24 3.06 11.43 -4.31
C ARG A 24 1.90 11.49 -3.34
N LEU A 25 1.60 10.38 -2.66
CA LEU A 25 0.58 10.32 -1.61
C LEU A 25 1.11 10.79 -0.25
N ARG A 26 2.32 11.36 -0.21
CA ARG A 26 3.02 11.76 1.02
C ARG A 26 3.23 10.59 1.98
N LEU A 27 3.39 9.38 1.43
CA LEU A 27 3.78 8.20 2.19
C LEU A 27 5.31 8.23 2.36
N ASP A 28 5.75 8.63 3.55
CA ASP A 28 7.14 8.54 3.96
C ASP A 28 7.56 7.08 4.21
N SER A 29 8.85 6.83 4.41
CA SER A 29 9.38 5.47 4.68
C SER A 29 8.69 4.78 5.86
N LEU A 30 8.37 5.52 6.93
CA LEU A 30 7.61 5.00 8.08
C LEU A 30 6.17 4.63 7.71
N ALA A 31 5.51 5.46 6.91
CA ALA A 31 4.14 5.19 6.48
C ALA A 31 4.06 3.95 5.58
N LEU A 32 5.05 3.76 4.72
CA LEU A 32 5.18 2.55 3.90
C LEU A 32 5.40 1.31 4.75
N GLU A 33 6.25 1.41 5.77
CA GLU A 33 6.49 0.32 6.73
C GLU A 33 5.20 -0.05 7.49
N GLU A 34 4.50 0.95 8.05
CA GLU A 34 3.21 0.72 8.71
C GLU A 34 2.16 0.14 7.76
N LEU A 35 2.14 0.60 6.51
CA LEU A 35 1.19 0.11 5.49
C LEU A 35 1.43 -1.36 5.21
N ARG A 36 2.70 -1.75 5.06
CA ARG A 36 3.11 -3.14 4.88
C ARG A 36 2.65 -3.99 6.06
N LEU A 37 3.06 -3.64 7.28
CA LEU A 37 2.71 -4.39 8.50
C LEU A 37 1.19 -4.54 8.67
N HIS A 38 0.41 -3.48 8.38
CA HIS A 38 -1.05 -3.54 8.46
C HIS A 38 -1.68 -4.47 7.43
N ILE A 39 -1.09 -4.55 6.24
CA ILE A 39 -1.60 -5.45 5.21
C ILE A 39 -1.26 -6.90 5.59
N GLU A 40 -0.05 -7.15 6.07
CA GLU A 40 0.40 -8.46 6.55
C GLU A 40 -0.48 -8.95 7.70
N ASP A 41 -0.68 -8.13 8.74
CA ASP A 41 -1.51 -8.46 9.91
C ASP A 41 -2.99 -8.70 9.54
N ARG A 42 -3.56 -7.88 8.65
CA ARG A 42 -4.98 -7.95 8.32
C ARG A 42 -5.32 -9.08 7.35
N LEU A 43 -4.42 -9.40 6.44
CA LEU A 43 -4.65 -10.37 5.37
C LEU A 43 -3.88 -11.67 5.57
N ASP A 44 -3.07 -11.77 6.62
CA ASP A 44 -2.19 -12.92 6.93
C ASP A 44 -1.28 -13.27 5.75
N VAL A 45 -0.74 -12.23 5.09
CA VAL A 45 0.16 -12.37 3.92
C VAL A 45 1.55 -11.90 4.25
N ASP A 46 2.54 -12.47 3.59
CA ASP A 46 3.92 -12.05 3.73
C ASP A 46 4.35 -11.16 2.54
N LEU A 47 4.63 -9.89 2.84
CA LEU A 47 5.05 -8.89 1.85
C LEU A 47 6.57 -8.64 1.92
N GLU A 48 7.34 -9.39 2.73
CA GLU A 48 8.79 -9.22 2.82
C GLU A 48 9.51 -9.45 1.47
N ASP A 49 9.04 -10.43 0.69
CA ASP A 49 9.54 -10.72 -0.66
C ASP A 49 9.20 -9.63 -1.69
N VAL A 50 8.29 -8.72 -1.34
CA VAL A 50 7.83 -7.67 -2.23
C VAL A 50 8.60 -6.40 -1.90
N ALA A 51 9.57 -6.08 -2.75
CA ALA A 51 10.27 -4.79 -2.70
C ALA A 51 9.34 -3.63 -3.11
N LEU A 52 8.43 -3.25 -2.21
CA LEU A 52 7.61 -2.05 -2.34
C LEU A 52 8.46 -0.83 -2.00
N THR A 53 8.61 0.05 -2.97
CA THR A 53 9.34 1.30 -2.83
C THR A 53 8.40 2.48 -3.04
N SER A 54 8.78 3.67 -2.57
CA SER A 54 7.99 4.90 -2.79
C SER A 54 7.81 5.25 -4.28
N ARG A 55 8.57 4.61 -5.17
CA ARG A 55 8.46 4.74 -6.63
C ARG A 55 7.33 3.88 -7.21
N ASP A 56 6.92 2.83 -6.50
CA ASP A 56 5.82 1.98 -6.93
C ASP A 56 4.49 2.72 -6.84
N THR A 57 3.51 2.24 -7.59
CA THR A 57 2.18 2.84 -7.64
C THR A 57 1.22 2.12 -6.72
N VAL A 58 0.12 2.80 -6.37
CA VAL A 58 -0.97 2.17 -5.60
C VAL A 58 -1.51 0.95 -6.33
N GLY A 59 -1.63 0.99 -7.66
CA GLY A 59 -2.13 -0.13 -8.46
C GLY A 59 -1.28 -1.38 -8.26
N ARG A 60 0.05 -1.22 -8.37
CA ARG A 60 0.99 -2.33 -8.14
C ARG A 60 0.89 -2.88 -6.72
N LEU A 61 0.78 -2.02 -5.72
CA LEU A 61 0.56 -2.46 -4.33
C LEU A 61 -0.71 -3.31 -4.22
N VAL A 62 -1.82 -2.89 -4.85
CA VAL A 62 -3.08 -3.64 -4.83
C VAL A 62 -2.91 -5.00 -5.49
N GLU A 63 -2.28 -5.05 -6.66
CA GLU A 63 -2.07 -6.27 -7.42
C GLU A 63 -1.24 -7.30 -6.67
N VAL A 64 -0.12 -6.86 -6.07
CA VAL A 64 0.74 -7.73 -5.26
C VAL A 64 -0.06 -8.32 -4.10
N VAL A 65 -0.75 -7.48 -3.34
CA VAL A 65 -1.50 -7.90 -2.16
C VAL A 65 -2.61 -8.86 -2.56
N HIS A 66 -3.34 -8.56 -3.64
CA HIS A 66 -4.37 -9.44 -4.17
C HIS A 66 -3.78 -10.79 -4.63
N GLY A 67 -2.61 -10.78 -5.27
CA GLY A 67 -1.90 -11.98 -5.68
C GLY A 67 -1.50 -12.86 -4.50
N LYS A 68 -1.05 -12.25 -3.38
CA LYS A 68 -0.67 -12.97 -2.16
C LYS A 68 -1.87 -13.54 -1.40
N VAL A 69 -2.99 -12.82 -1.32
CA VAL A 69 -4.21 -13.30 -0.65
C VAL A 69 -4.92 -14.42 -1.42
N SER A 70 -4.74 -14.45 -2.74
CA SER A 70 -5.41 -15.44 -3.61
C SER A 70 -4.58 -16.71 -3.86
N ALA A 71 -3.36 -16.78 -3.32
CA ALA A 71 -2.43 -17.90 -3.47
C ALA A 71 -2.58 -18.90 -2.31
#